data_AF-A0A6A5ZZS4-F1
#
_entry.id   AF-A0A6A5ZZS4-F1
#
_cell.length_a   1.000
_cell.length_b   1.000
_cell.length_c   1.000
_cell.angle_alpha   90.00
_cell.angle_beta   90.00
_cell.angle_gamma   90.00
#
_symmetry.space_group_name_H-M   'P 1'
#
loop_
_entity.id
_entity.type
_entity.pdbx_description
1 polymer ?
#
loop_
_entity_poly.entity_id
_entity_poly.type
_entity_poly.pdbx_seq_one_letter_code
_entity_poly.pdbx_strand_id
1 'polypeptide(L)'
;MVPQGCIGIFATGIANIMSLTSEICELNSIAGFMTGDSDLWITSRFERLHLINLLSIQRQLSNLEEEINDHVLYERHLVGHEPHPKPTRVSKEIFADLQGTIKAYGDAISSLKMLKESEAPAPHIVKAVKEGTPQSAILFKDLSISGDLSREAQRQLCVATKQRDWVHRFIGRHARLARMFGEEHMIKGVHYTKFSEDRLRKVEFGTIAVCLCVVQLLPVLALTLVSSKTLRLAIIVILIILVSIMNSLFANTVRATNFGAVAAYSAIVVVFLSQND
;
A
#
# COMPACT_ATOMS: atom_id res chain seq x y z
N MET A 1 -5.03 10.94 68.14
CA MET A 1 -3.95 11.22 67.17
C MET A 1 -3.98 10.13 66.12
N VAL A 2 -4.56 10.42 64.94
CA VAL A 2 -4.60 9.50 63.80
C VAL A 2 -3.37 9.78 62.93
N PRO A 3 -2.62 8.77 62.47
CA PRO A 3 -1.38 8.98 61.74
C PRO A 3 -1.65 9.64 60.38
N GLN A 4 -1.11 10.85 60.19
CA GLN A 4 -1.18 11.64 58.95
C GLN A 4 -0.51 10.97 57.72
N GLY A 5 0.14 9.81 57.88
CA GLY A 5 0.87 9.12 56.81
C GLY A 5 0.01 8.26 55.86
N CYS A 6 -1.22 7.87 56.23
CA CYS A 6 -2.02 6.95 55.40
C CYS A 6 -2.86 7.63 54.32
N ILE A 7 -3.06 8.95 54.37
CA ILE A 7 -3.90 9.68 53.40
C ILE A 7 -3.15 9.90 52.06
N GLY A 8 -1.82 10.01 52.09
CA GLY A 8 -1.01 10.29 50.89
C GLY A 8 -0.94 9.13 49.89
N ILE A 9 -0.98 7.88 50.34
CA ILE A 9 -0.86 6.68 49.47
C ILE A 9 -2.17 6.43 48.70
N PHE A 10 -3.32 6.76 49.28
CA PHE A 10 -4.61 6.62 48.60
C PHE A 10 -4.82 7.71 47.54
N ALA A 11 -4.35 8.93 47.77
CA ALA A 11 -4.49 10.03 46.81
C ALA A 11 -3.68 9.81 45.52
N THR A 12 -2.46 9.28 45.61
CA THR A 12 -1.62 8.98 44.44
C THR A 12 -2.14 7.80 43.63
N GLY A 13 -2.69 6.78 44.28
CA GLY A 13 -3.32 5.65 43.59
C GLY A 13 -4.56 6.06 42.78
N ILE A 14 -5.42 6.92 43.34
CA ILE A 14 -6.63 7.39 42.65
C ILE A 14 -6.26 8.27 41.44
N ALA A 15 -5.24 9.13 41.56
CA ALA A 15 -4.79 9.97 40.45
C ALA A 15 -4.28 9.13 39.24
N ASN A 16 -3.52 8.07 39.50
CA ASN A 16 -3.04 7.17 38.44
C ASN A 16 -4.17 6.42 37.74
N ILE A 17 -5.17 5.95 38.51
CA ILE A 17 -6.35 5.26 37.93
C ILE A 17 -7.15 6.22 37.07
N MET A 18 -7.39 7.45 37.52
CA MET A 18 -8.10 8.45 36.73
C MET A 18 -7.35 8.77 35.42
N SER A 19 -6.02 8.92 35.46
CA SER A 19 -5.19 9.14 34.26
C SER A 19 -5.27 7.98 33.26
N LEU A 20 -5.23 6.74 33.74
CA LEU A 20 -5.32 5.56 32.88
C LEU A 20 -6.70 5.47 32.22
N THR A 21 -7.77 5.74 32.97
CA THR A 21 -9.13 5.72 32.41
C THR A 21 -9.34 6.79 31.34
N SER A 22 -8.76 7.99 31.51
CA SER A 22 -8.82 9.02 30.46
C SER A 22 -8.05 8.59 29.21
N GLU A 23 -6.87 7.99 29.36
CA GLU A 23 -6.06 7.54 28.23
C GLU A 23 -6.77 6.43 27.43
N ILE A 24 -7.37 5.45 28.11
CA ILE A 24 -8.13 4.38 27.45
C ILE A 24 -9.35 4.95 26.71
N CYS A 25 -10.08 5.90 27.31
CA CYS A 25 -11.20 6.54 26.63
C CYS A 25 -10.76 7.34 25.39
N GLU A 26 -9.62 8.03 25.46
CA GLU A 26 -9.03 8.72 24.31
C GLU A 26 -8.63 7.74 23.20
N LEU A 27 -7.89 6.69 23.54
CA LEU A 27 -7.48 5.64 22.61
C LEU A 27 -8.68 4.95 21.97
N ASN A 28 -9.73 4.66 22.73
CA ASN A 28 -10.96 4.08 22.18
C ASN A 28 -11.71 5.06 21.26
N SER A 29 -11.67 6.37 21.55
CA SER A 29 -12.26 7.38 20.67
C SER A 29 -11.49 7.48 19.34
N ILE A 30 -10.16 7.46 19.40
CA ILE A 30 -9.27 7.45 18.23
C ILE A 30 -9.47 6.16 17.43
N ALA A 31 -9.46 5.00 18.08
CA ALA A 31 -9.72 3.72 17.46
C ALA A 31 -11.09 3.73 16.77
N GLY A 32 -12.13 4.21 17.45
CA GLY A 32 -13.47 4.36 16.87
C GLY A 32 -13.50 5.26 15.63
N PHE A 33 -12.72 6.36 15.63
CA PHE A 33 -12.57 7.22 14.46
C PHE A 33 -11.86 6.50 13.31
N MET A 34 -10.76 5.81 13.59
CA MET A 34 -10.00 5.04 12.59
C MET A 34 -10.81 3.86 12.05
N THR A 35 -11.59 3.15 12.87
CA THR A 35 -12.42 2.02 12.42
C THR A 35 -13.59 2.45 11.53
N GLY A 36 -13.98 3.73 11.56
CA GLY A 36 -15.03 4.26 10.70
C GLY A 36 -14.63 4.31 9.22
N ASP A 37 -13.33 4.44 8.92
CA ASP A 37 -12.82 4.40 7.56
C ASP A 37 -11.39 3.85 7.50
N SER A 38 -11.18 2.81 6.70
CA SER A 38 -9.86 2.21 6.50
C SER A 38 -8.85 3.23 5.95
N ASP A 39 -9.30 4.18 5.14
CA ASP A 39 -8.43 5.23 4.59
C ASP A 39 -7.84 6.15 5.68
N LEU A 40 -8.42 6.18 6.88
CA LEU A 40 -7.93 6.94 8.03
C LEU A 40 -6.86 6.18 8.84
N TRP A 41 -6.48 4.96 8.43
CA TRP A 41 -5.44 4.17 9.10
C TRP A 41 -4.07 4.70 8.72
N ILE A 42 -3.72 5.84 9.31
CA ILE A 42 -2.42 6.47 9.12
C ILE A 42 -1.46 5.95 10.18
N THR A 43 -0.30 5.47 9.74
CA THR A 43 0.83 5.12 10.62
C THR A 43 2.07 5.88 10.20
N SER A 44 2.97 6.15 11.14
CA SER A 44 4.26 6.74 10.81
C SER A 44 5.15 5.74 10.06
N ARG A 45 5.79 6.20 8.99
CA ARG A 45 6.85 5.52 8.25
C ARG A 45 8.13 5.59 9.05
N PHE A 46 8.35 4.58 9.86
CA PHE A 46 9.60 4.42 10.60
C PHE A 46 10.72 3.83 9.73
N GLU A 47 10.94 4.37 8.52
CA GLU A 47 11.90 3.83 7.55
C GLU A 47 13.31 3.72 8.14
N ARG A 48 13.74 4.73 8.91
CA ARG A 48 15.03 4.70 9.60
C ARG A 48 15.12 3.57 10.63
N LEU A 49 14.06 3.32 11.41
CA LEU A 49 14.07 2.23 12.39
C LEU A 49 14.04 0.86 11.70
N HIS A 50 13.29 0.71 10.60
CA HIS A 50 13.31 -0.51 9.79
C HIS A 50 14.70 -0.78 9.21
N LEU A 51 15.40 0.25 8.72
CA LEU A 51 16.78 0.11 8.23
C LEU A 51 17.75 -0.24 9.35
N ILE A 52 17.65 0.38 10.53
CA ILE A 52 18.46 0.04 11.70
C ILE A 52 18.23 -1.42 12.11
N ASN A 53 16.96 -1.85 12.16
CA ASN A 53 16.62 -3.23 12.46
C ASN A 53 17.22 -4.20 11.43
N LEU A 54 17.13 -3.87 10.13
CA LEU A 54 17.70 -4.67 9.06
C LEU A 54 19.23 -4.81 9.21
N LEU A 55 19.94 -3.71 9.46
CA LEU A 55 21.39 -3.70 9.70
C LEU A 55 21.77 -4.52 10.94
N SER A 56 20.97 -4.44 12.00
CA SER A 56 21.17 -5.26 13.20
C SER A 56 21.06 -6.75 12.89
N ILE A 57 20.05 -7.15 12.12
CA ILE A 57 19.87 -8.55 11.70
C ILE A 57 21.01 -9.00 10.78
N GLN A 58 21.47 -8.15 9.85
CA GLN A 58 22.62 -8.45 9.00
C GLN A 58 23.90 -8.68 9.79
N ARG A 59 24.14 -7.86 10.82
CA ARG A 59 25.27 -8.07 11.74
C ARG A 59 25.16 -9.41 12.46
N GLN A 60 23.97 -9.78 12.94
CA GLN A 60 23.76 -11.08 13.58
C GLN A 60 24.01 -12.25 12.61
N LEU A 61 23.56 -12.14 11.36
CA LEU A 61 23.86 -13.14 10.34
C LEU A 61 25.36 -13.27 10.07
N SER A 62 26.07 -12.14 9.97
CA SER A 62 27.53 -12.14 9.78
C SER A 62 28.26 -12.83 10.93
N ASN A 63 27.85 -12.57 12.19
CA ASN A 63 28.44 -13.23 13.35
C ASN A 63 28.16 -14.74 13.35
N LEU A 64 26.93 -15.16 13.01
CA LEU A 64 26.57 -16.57 12.92
C LEU A 64 27.33 -17.29 11.79
N GLU A 65 27.59 -16.60 10.67
CA GLU A 65 28.42 -17.13 9.58
C GLU A 65 29.86 -17.35 10.03
N GLU A 66 30.44 -16.42 10.78
CA GLU A 66 31.77 -16.57 11.40
C GLU A 66 31.79 -17.76 12.37
N GLU A 67 30.81 -17.88 13.26
CA GLU A 67 30.69 -19.02 14.19
C GLU A 67 30.58 -20.37 13.45
N ILE A 68 29.83 -20.43 12.34
CA ILE A 68 29.72 -21.64 11.51
C ILE A 68 31.06 -21.97 10.85
N ASN A 69 31.77 -20.97 10.33
CA ASN A 69 33.08 -21.15 9.73
C ASN A 69 34.09 -21.69 10.75
N ASP A 70 34.07 -21.18 11.99
CA ASP A 70 34.90 -21.71 13.09
C ASP A 70 34.59 -23.18 13.40
N HIS A 71 33.32 -23.57 13.39
CA HIS A 71 32.92 -24.97 13.53
C HIS A 71 33.45 -25.84 12.40
N VAL A 72 33.35 -25.38 11.15
CA VAL A 72 33.86 -26.11 9.98
C VAL A 72 35.38 -26.26 10.04
N LEU A 73 36.11 -25.23 10.47
CA LEU A 73 37.55 -25.28 10.65
C LEU A 73 37.95 -26.25 11.78
N TYR A 74 37.21 -26.24 12.90
CA TYR A 74 37.43 -27.19 14.00
C TYR A 74 37.17 -28.64 13.57
N GLU A 75 36.09 -28.91 12.83
CA GLU A 75 35.83 -30.26 12.31
C GLU A 75 36.94 -30.74 11.36
N ARG A 76 37.50 -29.85 10.53
CA ARG A 76 38.68 -30.17 9.69
C ARG A 76 39.92 -30.45 10.53
N HIS A 77 40.13 -29.71 11.62
CA HIS A 77 41.23 -29.96 12.55
C HIS A 77 41.18 -31.37 13.14
N LEU A 78 39.98 -31.88 13.48
CA LEU A 78 39.81 -33.26 13.97
C LEU A 78 40.25 -34.33 12.96
N VAL A 79 40.34 -34.00 11.67
CA VAL A 79 40.81 -34.89 10.58
C VAL A 79 42.33 -34.74 10.35
N GLY A 80 43.06 -34.05 11.23
CA GLY A 80 44.53 -33.96 11.19
C GLY A 80 45.08 -32.72 10.48
N HIS A 81 44.32 -31.63 10.42
CA HIS A 81 44.79 -30.32 9.94
C HIS A 81 45.26 -29.43 11.10
N GLU A 82 45.76 -28.22 10.80
CA GLU A 82 46.28 -27.23 11.75
C GLU A 82 45.43 -27.06 13.04
N PRO A 83 46.06 -26.79 14.19
CA PRO A 83 45.36 -26.65 15.47
C PRO A 83 44.38 -25.47 15.47
N HIS A 84 43.11 -25.75 15.70
CA HIS A 84 42.05 -24.74 15.82
C HIS A 84 41.37 -24.83 17.20
N PRO A 85 41.04 -23.69 17.86
CA PRO A 85 40.31 -23.71 19.12
C PRO A 85 38.95 -24.38 18.99
N LYS A 86 38.53 -25.09 20.05
CA LYS A 86 37.22 -25.72 20.13
C LYS A 86 36.12 -24.64 20.20
N PRO A 87 35.09 -24.70 19.35
CA PRO A 87 33.98 -23.76 19.40
C PRO A 87 33.27 -23.77 20.75
N THR A 88 32.86 -22.60 21.21
CA THR A 88 32.20 -22.41 22.51
C THR A 88 30.77 -22.94 22.54
N ARG A 89 30.08 -22.91 21.39
CA ARG A 89 28.65 -23.23 21.26
C ARG A 89 28.44 -24.58 20.58
N VAL A 90 27.26 -25.17 20.77
CA VAL A 90 26.89 -26.44 20.12
C VAL A 90 26.33 -26.15 18.73
N SER A 91 26.75 -26.90 17.71
CA SER A 91 26.35 -26.67 16.31
C SER A 91 24.83 -26.60 16.11
N LYS A 92 24.07 -27.45 16.80
CA LYS A 92 22.60 -27.48 16.75
C LYS A 92 21.95 -26.14 17.16
N GLU A 93 22.53 -25.45 18.14
CA GLU A 93 22.02 -24.15 18.59
C GLU A 93 22.29 -23.06 17.55
N ILE A 94 23.49 -23.05 16.98
CA ILE A 94 23.87 -22.10 15.92
C ILE A 94 22.96 -22.25 14.70
N PHE A 95 22.65 -23.47 14.28
CA PHE A 95 21.73 -23.70 13.16
C PHE A 95 20.30 -23.23 13.45
N ALA A 96 19.80 -23.42 14.68
CA ALA A 96 18.49 -22.93 15.08
C ALA A 96 18.44 -21.39 15.05
N ASP A 97 19.47 -20.74 15.58
CA ASP A 97 19.61 -19.27 15.56
C ASP A 97 19.74 -18.73 14.14
N LEU A 98 20.52 -19.39 13.29
CA LEU A 98 20.65 -19.03 11.88
C LEU A 98 19.29 -19.08 11.17
N GLN A 99 18.54 -20.17 11.35
CA GLN A 99 17.21 -20.32 10.73
C GLN A 99 16.26 -19.23 11.21
N GLY A 100 16.25 -18.94 12.52
CA GLY A 100 15.46 -17.85 13.10
C GLY A 100 15.84 -16.48 12.54
N THR A 101 17.14 -16.20 12.44
CA THR A 101 17.67 -14.92 11.97
C THR A 101 17.43 -14.73 10.46
N ILE A 102 17.58 -15.77 9.65
CA ILE A 102 17.24 -15.74 8.21
C ILE A 102 15.75 -15.44 8.01
N LYS A 103 14.88 -16.08 8.79
CA LYS A 103 13.44 -15.81 8.74
C LYS A 103 13.14 -14.35 9.12
N ALA A 104 13.70 -13.88 10.24
CA ALA A 104 13.54 -12.49 10.68
C ALA A 104 14.05 -11.49 9.64
N TYR A 105 15.16 -11.81 8.94
CA TYR A 105 15.67 -11.01 7.84
C TYR A 105 14.70 -10.95 6.66
N GLY A 106 14.15 -12.10 6.25
CA GLY A 106 13.13 -12.17 5.21
C GLY A 106 11.88 -11.36 5.55
N ASP A 107 11.40 -11.48 6.79
CA ASP A 107 10.24 -10.74 7.30
C ASP A 107 10.52 -9.22 7.33
N ALA A 108 11.74 -8.81 7.72
CA ALA A 108 12.16 -7.41 7.73
C ALA A 108 12.26 -6.82 6.31
N ILE A 109 12.81 -7.57 5.34
CA ILE A 109 12.84 -7.14 3.93
C ILE A 109 11.43 -7.01 3.37
N SER A 110 10.57 -8.01 3.61
CA SER A 110 9.18 -7.98 3.15
C SER A 110 8.44 -6.77 3.70
N SER A 111 8.60 -6.52 5.00
CA SER A 111 8.03 -5.33 5.67
C SER A 111 8.56 -4.03 5.07
N LEU A 112 9.86 -3.92 4.79
CA LEU A 112 10.45 -2.73 4.17
C LEU A 112 9.99 -2.54 2.71
N LYS A 113 9.81 -3.64 1.96
CA LYS A 113 9.26 -3.60 0.61
C LYS A 113 7.82 -3.09 0.64
N MET A 114 6.98 -3.66 1.50
CA MET A 114 5.61 -3.18 1.71
C MET A 114 5.59 -1.70 2.10
N LEU A 115 6.50 -1.28 2.99
CA LEU A 115 6.65 0.12 3.39
C LEU A 115 6.95 1.04 2.20
N LYS A 116 7.83 0.62 1.29
CA LYS A 116 8.23 1.39 0.10
C LYS A 116 7.15 1.43 -0.98
N GLU A 117 6.42 0.32 -1.17
CA GLU A 117 5.34 0.21 -2.15
C GLU A 117 4.07 0.93 -1.68
N SER A 118 3.91 1.14 -0.38
CA SER A 118 2.81 1.88 0.20
C SER A 118 2.85 3.36 -0.21
N GLU A 119 1.70 3.87 -0.66
CA GLU A 119 1.57 5.26 -1.09
C GLU A 119 1.52 6.22 0.10
N ALA A 120 1.96 7.47 -0.13
CA ALA A 120 1.73 8.55 0.83
C ALA A 120 0.22 8.82 0.95
N PRO A 121 -0.27 9.16 2.15
CA PRO A 121 -1.68 9.49 2.35
C PRO A 121 -2.07 10.70 1.49
N ALA A 122 -3.26 10.64 0.91
CA ALA A 122 -3.73 11.76 0.10
C ALA A 122 -3.92 13.03 0.97
N PRO A 123 -3.68 14.24 0.42
CA PRO A 123 -3.71 15.47 1.21
C PRO A 123 -5.03 15.71 1.96
N HIS A 124 -6.16 15.27 1.41
CA HIS A 124 -7.47 15.41 2.06
C HIS A 124 -7.63 14.48 3.27
N ILE A 125 -7.00 13.30 3.28
CA ILE A 125 -6.99 12.39 4.43
C ILE A 125 -6.17 13.00 5.55
N VAL A 126 -4.98 13.52 5.22
CA VAL A 126 -4.13 14.24 6.19
C VAL A 126 -4.90 15.43 6.79
N LYS A 127 -5.63 16.18 5.96
CA LYS A 127 -6.49 17.27 6.41
C LYS A 127 -7.62 16.77 7.33
N ALA A 128 -8.31 15.69 6.95
CA ALA A 128 -9.39 15.11 7.76
C ALA A 128 -8.89 14.58 9.11
N VAL A 129 -7.71 13.96 9.17
CA VAL A 129 -7.08 13.53 10.43
C VAL A 129 -6.66 14.74 11.27
N LYS A 130 -6.18 15.82 10.64
CA LYS A 130 -5.86 17.07 11.34
C LYS A 130 -7.09 17.76 11.94
N GLU A 131 -8.20 17.76 11.21
CA GLU A 131 -9.45 18.40 11.64
C GLU A 131 -10.25 17.52 12.60
N GLY A 132 -10.13 16.19 12.46
CA GLY A 132 -10.84 15.21 13.28
C GLY A 132 -10.11 14.77 14.55
N THR A 133 -8.81 15.10 14.69
CA THR A 133 -8.12 14.87 15.96
C THR A 133 -8.60 15.88 17.00
N PRO A 134 -9.15 15.43 18.14
CA PRO A 134 -9.53 16.34 19.20
C PRO A 134 -8.27 17.11 19.65
N GLN A 135 -8.33 18.44 19.62
CA GLN A 135 -7.23 19.35 19.96
C GLN A 135 -6.61 19.07 21.35
N SER A 136 -7.31 18.33 22.20
CA SER A 136 -6.90 17.98 23.56
C SER A 136 -6.09 16.69 23.70
N ALA A 137 -5.96 15.87 22.66
CA ALA A 137 -5.29 14.58 22.79
C ALA A 137 -3.77 14.75 22.95
N ILE A 138 -3.31 14.67 24.20
CA ILE A 138 -1.91 14.79 24.63
C ILE A 138 -1.03 13.81 23.84
N LEU A 139 -1.56 12.62 23.52
CA LEU A 139 -0.90 11.60 22.70
C LEU A 139 -0.37 12.12 21.35
N PHE A 140 -1.13 12.97 20.64
CA PHE A 140 -0.67 13.49 19.35
C PHE A 140 0.44 14.52 19.49
N LYS A 141 0.48 15.21 20.62
CA LYS A 141 1.53 16.16 20.96
C LYS A 141 2.84 15.41 21.25
N ASP A 142 2.75 14.30 21.98
CA ASP A 142 3.91 13.47 22.32
C ASP A 142 4.45 12.68 21.12
N LEU A 143 3.58 12.29 20.19
CA LEU A 143 3.95 11.71 18.90
C LEU A 143 4.71 12.69 17.96
N SER A 144 5.04 13.89 18.45
CA SER A 144 5.87 14.87 17.74
C SER A 144 5.30 15.27 16.39
N ILE A 145 3.97 15.26 16.25
CA ILE A 145 3.27 15.88 15.12
C ILE A 145 3.30 17.40 15.32
N SER A 146 4.52 17.95 15.38
CA SER A 146 4.78 19.38 15.41
C SER A 146 4.17 20.02 14.16
N GLY A 147 3.63 21.23 14.29
CA GLY A 147 2.63 21.84 13.40
C GLY A 147 2.94 21.92 11.89
N ASP A 148 4.14 21.54 11.44
CA ASP A 148 4.49 21.36 10.04
C ASP A 148 4.16 19.95 9.52
N LEU A 149 2.87 19.58 9.62
CA LEU A 149 2.36 18.31 9.06
C LEU A 149 2.63 18.18 7.55
N SER A 150 2.92 19.27 6.82
CA SER A 150 3.17 19.14 5.39
C SER A 150 4.46 18.38 5.10
N ARG A 151 5.50 18.55 5.92
CA ARG A 151 6.73 17.77 5.83
C ARG A 151 6.56 16.39 6.46
N GLU A 152 5.84 16.31 7.58
CA GLU A 152 5.66 15.03 8.29
C GLU A 152 4.66 14.10 7.58
N ALA A 153 3.73 14.62 6.78
CA ALA A 153 2.82 13.83 5.94
C ALA A 153 3.56 12.96 4.92
N GLN A 154 4.76 13.39 4.48
CA GLN A 154 5.62 12.57 3.61
C GLN A 154 6.20 11.35 4.36
N ARG A 155 6.24 11.40 5.69
CA ARG A 155 6.65 10.31 6.58
C ARG A 155 5.47 9.53 7.13
N GLN A 156 4.26 9.79 6.66
CA GLN A 156 3.09 9.02 7.05
C GLN A 156 2.75 8.01 5.94
N LEU A 157 2.18 6.88 6.34
CA LEU A 157 1.71 5.82 5.49
C LEU A 157 0.23 5.61 5.74
N CYS A 158 -0.54 5.42 4.68
CA CYS A 158 -1.85 4.85 4.84
C CYS A 158 -1.72 3.32 4.75
N VAL A 159 -1.99 2.64 5.86
CA VAL A 159 -1.80 1.17 5.97
C VAL A 159 -2.87 0.41 5.21
N ALA A 160 -4.08 0.97 5.11
CA ALA A 160 -5.22 0.25 4.56
C ALA A 160 -5.63 0.67 3.15
N THR A 161 -5.01 1.70 2.55
CA THR A 161 -5.32 2.03 1.16
C THR A 161 -4.80 0.92 0.27
N LYS A 162 -5.72 0.16 -0.31
CA LYS A 162 -5.44 -0.71 -1.44
C LYS A 162 -4.68 0.11 -2.49
N GLN A 163 -3.69 -0.51 -3.14
CA GLN A 163 -2.87 0.15 -4.16
C GLN A 163 -3.79 0.87 -5.15
N ARG A 164 -3.70 2.20 -5.21
CA ARG A 164 -4.61 3.01 -6.00
C ARG A 164 -4.21 2.92 -7.46
N ASP A 165 -5.14 2.44 -8.28
CA ASP A 165 -4.94 2.37 -9.72
C ASP A 165 -4.67 3.77 -10.30
N TRP A 166 -4.04 3.80 -11.48
CA TRP A 166 -3.70 5.06 -12.15
C TRP A 166 -4.93 5.99 -12.30
N VAL A 167 -6.12 5.42 -12.50
CA VAL A 167 -7.39 6.15 -12.59
C VAL A 167 -7.72 6.89 -11.29
N HIS A 168 -7.50 6.25 -10.13
CA HIS A 168 -7.69 6.89 -8.83
C HIS A 168 -6.73 8.07 -8.65
N ARG A 169 -5.46 7.90 -9.04
CA ARG A 169 -4.48 8.99 -9.01
C ARG A 169 -4.85 10.12 -9.96
N PHE A 170 -5.37 9.80 -11.14
CA PHE A 170 -5.83 10.78 -12.12
C PHE A 170 -7.03 11.59 -11.60
N ILE A 171 -8.05 10.91 -11.07
CA ILE A 171 -9.23 11.58 -10.50
C ILE A 171 -8.84 12.41 -9.27
N GLY A 172 -7.94 11.91 -8.43
CA GLY A 172 -7.42 12.64 -7.28
C GLY A 172 -6.66 13.92 -7.64
N ARG A 173 -6.00 13.98 -8.81
CA ARG A 173 -5.35 15.20 -9.32
C ARG A 173 -6.34 16.27 -9.78
N HIS A 174 -7.57 15.90 -10.14
CA HIS A 174 -8.57 16.81 -10.67
C HIS A 174 -9.68 17.10 -9.65
N ALA A 175 -9.58 18.23 -8.94
CA ALA A 175 -10.51 18.63 -7.89
C ALA A 175 -12.00 18.59 -8.30
N ARG A 176 -12.33 18.90 -9.56
CA ARG A 176 -13.72 18.84 -10.07
C ARG A 176 -14.23 17.41 -10.17
N LEU A 177 -13.41 16.48 -10.67
CA LEU A 177 -13.76 15.06 -10.72
C LEU A 177 -13.87 14.52 -9.29
N ALA A 178 -12.87 14.83 -8.46
CA ALA A 178 -12.86 14.44 -7.06
C ALA A 178 -14.17 14.81 -6.34
N ARG A 179 -14.68 16.02 -6.59
CA ARG A 179 -15.96 16.50 -6.02
C ARG A 179 -17.18 15.72 -6.51
N MET A 180 -17.18 15.19 -7.74
CA MET A 180 -18.29 14.37 -8.25
C MET A 180 -18.33 12.97 -7.63
N PHE A 181 -17.19 12.46 -7.16
CA PHE A 181 -17.07 11.13 -6.54
C PHE A 181 -17.06 11.17 -5.01
N GLY A 182 -16.90 12.35 -4.43
CA GLY A 182 -16.95 12.55 -2.99
C GLY A 182 -18.37 12.39 -2.46
N GLU A 183 -18.55 11.49 -1.52
CA GLU A 183 -19.72 11.46 -0.64
C GLU A 183 -19.33 12.19 0.66
N GLU A 184 -20.15 13.15 1.08
CA GLU A 184 -19.94 13.83 2.35
C GLU A 184 -20.39 12.90 3.48
N HIS A 185 -19.44 12.51 4.32
CA HIS A 185 -19.72 11.75 5.53
C HIS A 185 -19.45 12.62 6.75
N MET A 186 -20.27 12.43 7.78
CA MET A 186 -20.05 12.98 9.11
C MET A 186 -19.71 11.83 10.05
N ILE A 187 -18.50 11.85 10.62
CA ILE A 187 -18.15 11.01 11.77
C ILE A 187 -17.93 11.96 12.95
N LYS A 188 -18.72 11.79 14.02
CA LYS A 188 -18.58 12.55 15.27
C LYS A 188 -18.57 14.08 15.07
N GLY A 189 -19.35 14.60 14.11
CA GLY A 189 -19.45 16.04 13.82
C GLY A 189 -18.33 16.60 12.94
N VAL A 190 -17.38 15.76 12.50
CA VAL A 190 -16.33 16.15 11.57
C VAL A 190 -16.78 15.78 10.16
N HIS A 191 -16.89 16.77 9.30
CA HIS A 191 -17.15 16.56 7.88
C HIS A 191 -15.87 16.05 7.21
N TYR A 192 -15.97 14.89 6.55
CA TYR A 192 -14.91 14.42 5.67
C TYR A 192 -15.54 13.89 4.37
N THR A 193 -14.84 14.14 3.26
CA THR A 193 -15.26 13.65 1.95
C THR A 193 -14.65 12.28 1.73
N LYS A 194 -15.49 11.24 1.74
CA LYS A 194 -15.07 9.87 1.40
C LYS A 194 -15.25 9.66 -0.10
N PHE A 195 -14.27 9.05 -0.75
CA PHE A 195 -14.45 8.56 -2.10
C PHE A 195 -15.29 7.29 -2.06
N SER A 196 -16.44 7.30 -2.73
CA SER A 196 -17.24 6.09 -2.88
C SER A 196 -16.53 5.15 -3.86
N GLU A 197 -15.83 4.14 -3.32
CA GLU A 197 -15.14 3.12 -4.14
C GLU A 197 -16.10 2.48 -5.14
N ASP A 198 -17.35 2.26 -4.76
CA ASP A 198 -18.36 1.63 -5.62
C ASP A 198 -18.70 2.51 -6.83
N ARG A 199 -18.85 3.83 -6.64
CA ARG A 199 -19.06 4.77 -7.74
C ARG A 199 -17.83 4.86 -8.63
N LEU A 200 -16.67 4.88 -8.01
CA LEU A 200 -15.40 4.98 -8.72
C LEU A 200 -15.14 3.76 -9.59
N ARG A 201 -15.39 2.56 -9.07
CA ARG A 201 -15.35 1.31 -9.85
C ARG A 201 -16.37 1.32 -10.98
N LYS A 202 -17.61 1.75 -10.73
CA LYS A 202 -18.63 1.85 -11.79
C LYS A 202 -18.20 2.79 -12.92
N VAL A 203 -17.64 3.95 -12.58
CA VAL A 203 -17.14 4.88 -13.59
C VAL A 203 -15.88 4.37 -14.27
N GLU A 204 -14.98 3.70 -13.55
CA GLU A 204 -13.81 3.06 -14.14
C GLU A 204 -14.23 2.01 -15.17
N PHE A 205 -15.13 1.11 -14.81
CA PHE A 205 -15.70 0.13 -15.74
C PHE A 205 -16.40 0.80 -16.92
N GLY A 206 -17.20 1.84 -16.68
CA GLY A 206 -17.86 2.60 -17.73
C GLY A 206 -16.88 3.32 -18.67
N THR A 207 -15.82 3.90 -18.13
CA THR A 207 -14.80 4.63 -18.90
C THR A 207 -13.99 3.67 -19.76
N ILE A 208 -13.61 2.52 -19.21
CA ILE A 208 -12.93 1.46 -19.96
C ILE A 208 -13.83 0.96 -21.09
N ALA A 209 -15.11 0.70 -20.81
CA ALA A 209 -16.07 0.26 -21.83
C ALA A 209 -16.24 1.30 -22.96
N VAL A 210 -16.42 2.58 -22.63
CA VAL A 210 -16.53 3.67 -23.62
C VAL A 210 -15.24 3.80 -24.43
N CYS A 211 -14.08 3.73 -23.78
CA CYS A 211 -12.79 3.79 -24.47
C CYS A 211 -12.64 2.64 -25.47
N LEU A 212 -12.98 1.41 -25.07
CA LEU A 212 -12.98 0.24 -25.95
C LEU A 212 -13.93 0.43 -27.13
N CYS A 213 -15.14 0.94 -26.91
CA CYS A 213 -16.08 1.24 -28.00
C CYS A 213 -15.51 2.28 -28.98
N VAL A 214 -14.92 3.37 -28.49
CA VAL A 214 -14.32 4.41 -29.34
C VAL A 214 -13.17 3.86 -30.17
N VAL A 215 -12.29 3.06 -29.55
CA VAL A 215 -11.16 2.42 -30.23
C VAL A 215 -11.64 1.42 -31.29
N GLN A 216 -12.75 0.72 -31.05
CA GLN A 216 -13.36 -0.19 -32.04
C GLN A 216 -14.07 0.54 -33.19
N LEU A 217 -14.59 1.74 -32.97
CA LEU A 217 -15.20 2.57 -34.01
C LEU A 217 -14.16 3.25 -34.91
N LEU A 218 -12.96 3.53 -34.38
CA LEU A 218 -11.86 4.15 -35.11
C LEU A 218 -11.51 3.45 -36.44
N PRO A 219 -11.39 2.11 -36.49
CA PRO A 219 -11.24 1.36 -37.74
C PRO A 219 -12.35 1.63 -38.73
N VAL A 220 -13.62 1.58 -38.31
CA VAL A 220 -14.76 1.82 -39.20
C VAL A 220 -14.67 3.21 -39.81
N LEU A 221 -14.37 4.23 -38.99
CA LEU A 221 -14.18 5.60 -39.46
C LEU A 221 -12.99 5.72 -40.42
N ALA A 222 -11.84 5.11 -40.10
CA ALA A 222 -10.66 5.15 -40.95
C ALA A 222 -10.93 4.49 -42.32
N LEU A 223 -11.70 3.40 -42.35
CA LEU A 223 -12.10 2.74 -43.59
C LEU A 223 -12.98 3.61 -44.49
N THR A 224 -13.80 4.49 -43.90
CA THR A 224 -14.66 5.39 -44.68
C THR A 224 -13.91 6.57 -45.31
N LEU A 225 -12.76 6.96 -44.73
CA LEU A 225 -12.03 8.16 -45.15
C LEU A 225 -10.90 7.88 -46.17
N VAL A 226 -10.48 6.62 -46.31
CA VAL A 226 -9.30 6.26 -47.10
C VAL A 226 -9.68 5.61 -48.42
N SER A 227 -9.45 6.34 -49.53
CA SER A 227 -9.76 5.85 -50.88
C SER A 227 -8.78 4.79 -51.40
N SER A 228 -7.54 4.74 -50.92
CA SER A 228 -6.52 3.82 -51.43
C SER A 228 -6.54 2.46 -50.72
N LYS A 229 -6.67 1.38 -51.50
CA LYS A 229 -6.79 0.00 -50.97
C LYS A 229 -5.60 -0.40 -50.08
N THR A 230 -4.38 -0.05 -50.48
CA THR A 230 -3.16 -0.40 -49.73
C THR A 230 -3.06 0.33 -48.38
N LEU A 231 -3.37 1.63 -48.34
CA LEU A 231 -3.36 2.40 -47.09
C LEU A 231 -4.46 1.92 -46.15
N ARG A 232 -5.63 1.57 -46.71
CA ARG A 232 -6.76 1.03 -45.97
C ARG A 232 -6.37 -0.25 -45.22
N LEU A 233 -5.68 -1.19 -45.89
CA LEU A 233 -5.21 -2.44 -45.27
C LEU A 233 -4.13 -2.19 -44.20
N ALA A 234 -3.18 -1.29 -44.47
CA ALA A 234 -2.14 -0.94 -43.50
C ALA A 234 -2.72 -0.34 -42.21
N ILE A 235 -3.72 0.55 -42.32
CA ILE A 235 -4.38 1.16 -41.17
C ILE A 235 -5.17 0.11 -40.35
N ILE A 236 -5.85 -0.83 -41.01
CA ILE A 236 -6.53 -1.94 -40.32
C ILE A 236 -5.54 -2.74 -39.48
N VAL A 237 -4.40 -3.14 -40.05
CA VAL A 237 -3.39 -3.94 -39.35
C VAL A 237 -2.87 -3.18 -38.12
N ILE A 238 -2.53 -1.90 -38.27
CA ILE A 238 -2.07 -1.06 -37.15
C ILE A 238 -3.13 -0.96 -36.06
N LEU A 239 -4.39 -0.76 -36.43
CA LEU A 239 -5.48 -0.64 -35.46
C LEU A 239 -5.78 -1.97 -34.76
N ILE A 240 -5.69 -3.11 -35.44
CA ILE A 240 -5.82 -4.44 -34.81
C ILE A 240 -4.72 -4.64 -33.77
N ILE A 241 -3.47 -4.26 -34.08
CA ILE A 241 -2.36 -4.33 -33.12
C ILE A 241 -2.64 -3.42 -31.92
N LEU A 242 -3.10 -2.19 -32.15
CA LEU A 242 -3.41 -1.24 -31.08
C LEU A 242 -4.56 -1.74 -30.18
N VAL A 243 -5.64 -2.26 -30.77
CA VAL A 243 -6.75 -2.91 -30.05
C VAL A 243 -6.24 -4.09 -29.23
N SER A 244 -5.35 -4.92 -29.79
CA SER A 244 -4.78 -6.09 -29.11
C SER A 244 -3.92 -5.68 -27.90
N ILE A 245 -3.11 -4.63 -28.04
CA ILE A 245 -2.33 -4.07 -26.93
C ILE A 245 -3.27 -3.54 -25.83
N MET A 246 -4.28 -2.76 -26.19
CA MET A 246 -5.26 -2.25 -25.22
C MET A 246 -6.00 -3.40 -24.52
N ASN A 247 -6.45 -4.42 -25.26
CA ASN A 247 -7.11 -5.58 -24.69
C ASN A 247 -6.20 -6.37 -23.74
N SER A 248 -4.90 -6.49 -24.06
CA SER A 248 -3.92 -7.11 -23.16
C SER A 248 -3.78 -6.34 -21.86
N LEU A 249 -3.72 -5.01 -21.93
CA LEU A 249 -3.66 -4.13 -20.75
C LEU A 249 -4.94 -4.24 -19.89
N PHE A 250 -6.10 -4.46 -20.51
CA PHE A 250 -7.40 -4.59 -19.83
C PHE A 250 -7.85 -6.04 -19.57
N ALA A 251 -7.03 -7.05 -19.90
CA ALA A 251 -7.41 -8.46 -19.77
C ALA A 251 -7.71 -8.86 -18.31
N ASN A 252 -7.15 -8.12 -17.34
CA ASN A 252 -7.33 -8.38 -15.92
C ASN A 252 -8.63 -7.81 -15.34
N THR A 253 -9.25 -6.80 -15.96
CA THR A 253 -10.39 -6.09 -15.37
C THR A 253 -11.74 -6.63 -15.83
N VAL A 254 -11.91 -7.02 -17.10
CA VAL A 254 -13.21 -7.48 -17.61
C VAL A 254 -13.10 -8.53 -18.74
N ARG A 255 -12.87 -9.81 -18.39
CA ARG A 255 -12.73 -10.87 -19.41
C ARG A 255 -13.97 -11.02 -20.30
N ALA A 256 -15.17 -11.05 -19.72
CA ALA A 256 -16.39 -11.38 -20.46
C ALA A 256 -16.79 -10.32 -21.51
N THR A 257 -16.72 -9.03 -21.18
CA THR A 257 -17.08 -7.96 -22.11
C THR A 257 -16.07 -7.81 -23.23
N ASN A 258 -14.79 -8.05 -22.94
CA ASN A 258 -13.72 -7.95 -23.94
C ASN A 258 -13.90 -9.01 -25.04
N PHE A 259 -14.31 -10.24 -24.70
CA PHE A 259 -14.58 -11.27 -25.71
C PHE A 259 -15.74 -10.92 -26.63
N GLY A 260 -16.85 -10.41 -26.08
CA GLY A 260 -18.00 -9.99 -26.87
C GLY A 260 -17.64 -8.85 -27.83
N ALA A 261 -16.90 -7.86 -27.34
CA ALA A 261 -16.48 -6.70 -28.13
C ALA A 261 -15.48 -7.10 -29.24
N VAL A 262 -14.54 -8.01 -28.95
CA VAL A 262 -13.62 -8.56 -29.97
C VAL A 262 -14.37 -9.37 -31.02
N ALA A 263 -15.31 -10.22 -30.63
CA ALA A 263 -16.11 -11.01 -31.57
C ALA A 263 -16.94 -10.11 -32.49
N ALA A 264 -17.60 -9.08 -31.94
CA ALA A 264 -18.35 -8.09 -32.71
C ALA A 264 -17.42 -7.32 -33.69
N TYR A 265 -16.23 -6.93 -33.22
CA TYR A 265 -15.24 -6.26 -34.06
C TYR A 265 -14.75 -7.14 -35.20
N SER A 266 -14.42 -8.42 -34.94
CA SER A 266 -14.02 -9.37 -35.96
C SER A 266 -15.09 -9.55 -37.03
N ALA A 267 -16.37 -9.63 -36.63
CA ALA A 267 -17.47 -9.73 -37.58
C ALA A 267 -17.56 -8.50 -38.50
N ILE A 268 -17.43 -7.29 -37.94
CA ILE A 268 -17.44 -6.03 -38.71
C ILE A 268 -16.28 -6.01 -39.71
N VAL A 269 -15.06 -6.35 -39.28
CA VAL A 269 -13.88 -6.38 -40.16
C VAL A 269 -14.06 -7.36 -41.31
N VAL A 270 -14.60 -8.56 -41.05
CA VAL A 270 -14.85 -9.57 -42.09
C VAL A 270 -15.87 -9.06 -43.12
N VAL A 271 -16.98 -8.46 -42.68
CA VAL A 271 -17.99 -7.89 -43.60
C VAL A 271 -17.37 -6.81 -44.49
N PHE A 272 -16.57 -5.92 -43.90
CA PHE A 272 -15.90 -4.86 -44.66
C PHE A 272 -14.85 -5.38 -45.63
N LEU A 273 -14.13 -6.46 -45.29
CA LEU A 273 -13.19 -7.10 -46.20
C LEU A 273 -13.93 -7.74 -47.38
N SER A 274 -15.03 -8.46 -47.11
CA SER A 274 -15.83 -9.13 -48.14
C SER A 274 -16.51 -8.20 -49.15
N GLN A 275 -16.71 -6.92 -48.82
CA GLN A 275 -17.31 -5.92 -49.72
C GLN A 275 -16.29 -5.25 -50.65
N ASN A 276 -14.99 -5.44 -50.41
CA ASN A 276 -13.93 -4.79 -51.19
C ASN A 276 -13.31 -5.69 -52.28
N ASP A 277 -13.69 -6.96 -52.31
CA ASP A 277 -13.43 -7.92 -53.39
C ASP A 277 -14.52 -7.79 -54.46
#